data_AF-X1QE00-F1
#
_entry.id   AF-X1QE00-F1
#
_cell.length_a   1.000
_cell.length_b   1.000
_cell.length_c   1.000
_cell.angle_alpha   90.00
_cell.angle_beta   90.00
_cell.angle_gamma   90.00
#
_symmetry.space_group_name_H-M   'P 1'
#
loop_
_entity.id
_entity.type
_entity.pdbx_description
1 polymer ?
#
loop_
_entity_poly.entity_id
_entity_poly.type
_entity_poly.pdbx_seq_one_letter_code
_entity_poly.pdbx_strand_id
1 'polypeptide(L)'
;MIILASLCLIALFSGAFHFQSSLPAVNEHCLQFYNDQGAIEIRGTVDRDPDIRDKTTHIRLSATEIKLDEEWQEVSGTALLFVPRYPTYSYGDVLLVRGELERPSQFNDFDYEGYLAHQGIYSTMLYPEIEIVGTGKGFKPLEWVYSLRNHLSQTLAEVLPEPQASLAQGIILGIRGNIPSSVNADFSHTGTAHLLAISGLHLSIVAGILLSIGIWLFGRKHYLYIWLALGIIWLFPQLRLTAIQP
;
A
#
# COMPACT_ATOMS: atom_id res chain seq x y z
N MET A 1 38.58 -5.49 -11.69
CA MET A 1 38.71 -4.45 -10.64
C MET A 1 38.26 -3.08 -11.15
N ILE A 2 38.92 -2.48 -12.15
CA ILE A 2 38.60 -1.13 -12.66
C ILE A 2 37.18 -1.02 -13.24
N ILE A 3 36.74 -2.02 -14.02
CA ILE A 3 35.40 -2.04 -14.64
C ILE A 3 34.27 -2.13 -13.59
N LEU A 4 34.50 -2.83 -12.48
CA LEU A 4 33.52 -2.97 -11.41
C LEU A 4 33.40 -1.67 -10.60
N ALA A 5 34.53 -1.00 -10.37
CA ALA A 5 34.58 0.29 -9.69
C ALA A 5 33.89 1.39 -10.52
N SER A 6 34.09 1.42 -11.85
CA SER A 6 33.43 2.39 -12.73
C SER A 6 31.92 2.15 -12.81
N LEU A 7 31.45 0.90 -12.83
CA LEU A 7 30.03 0.58 -12.82
C LEU A 7 29.33 1.01 -11.52
N CYS A 8 29.97 0.78 -10.37
CA CYS A 8 29.47 1.23 -9.07
C CYS A 8 29.40 2.77 -8.97
N LEU A 9 30.38 3.48 -9.53
CA LEU A 9 30.39 4.94 -9.53
C LEU A 9 29.26 5.50 -10.41
N ILE A 10 29.04 4.92 -11.59
CA ILE A 10 27.92 5.30 -12.48
C ILE A 10 26.57 5.01 -11.80
N ALA A 11 26.43 3.88 -11.11
CA ALA A 11 25.22 3.56 -10.35
C ALA A 11 24.96 4.53 -9.20
N LEU A 12 25.99 4.95 -8.47
CA LEU A 12 25.88 5.94 -7.40
C LEU A 12 25.52 7.33 -7.93
N PHE A 13 26.17 7.78 -9.00
CA PHE A 13 25.92 9.09 -9.59
C PHE A 13 24.55 9.16 -10.30
N SER A 14 24.15 8.09 -11.00
CA SER A 14 22.79 8.01 -11.58
C SER A 14 21.72 7.96 -10.49
N GLY A 15 21.95 7.22 -9.39
CA GLY A 15 21.07 7.21 -8.23
C GLY A 15 20.95 8.59 -7.57
N ALA A 16 22.06 9.31 -7.38
CA ALA A 16 22.07 10.64 -6.78
C ALA A 16 21.42 11.71 -7.67
N PHE A 17 21.70 11.68 -8.98
CA PHE A 17 21.10 12.61 -9.94
C PHE A 17 19.59 12.37 -10.08
N HIS A 18 19.17 11.10 -10.09
CA HIS A 18 17.75 10.72 -10.09
C HIS A 18 17.06 11.13 -8.78
N PHE A 19 17.73 11.00 -7.63
CA PHE A 19 17.17 11.44 -6.34
C PHE A 19 16.91 12.95 -6.29
N GLN A 20 17.84 13.76 -6.81
CA GLN A 20 17.70 15.22 -6.85
C GLN A 20 16.57 15.66 -7.79
N SER A 21 16.34 14.96 -8.90
CA SER A 21 15.24 15.25 -9.83
C SER A 21 13.91 14.61 -9.43
N SER A 22 13.90 13.70 -8.45
CA SER A 22 12.68 13.06 -7.91
C SER A 22 12.04 13.83 -6.75
N LEU A 23 12.57 14.99 -6.36
CA LEU A 23 11.87 15.89 -5.46
C LEU A 23 10.66 16.46 -6.22
N PRO A 24 9.42 16.04 -5.92
CA PRO A 24 8.27 16.43 -6.71
C PRO A 24 8.11 17.94 -6.58
N ALA A 25 8.16 18.66 -7.69
CA ALA A 25 7.65 20.02 -7.70
C ALA A 25 6.15 19.91 -7.42
N VAL A 26 5.72 20.41 -6.26
CA VAL A 26 4.29 20.46 -5.91
C VAL A 26 3.64 21.43 -6.89
N ASN A 27 2.87 20.88 -7.84
CA ASN A 27 2.15 21.64 -8.85
C ASN A 27 0.63 21.41 -8.70
N GLU A 28 -0.16 22.15 -9.47
CA GLU A 28 -1.63 22.09 -9.46
C GLU A 28 -2.17 20.71 -9.87
N HIS A 29 -1.37 19.88 -10.54
CA HIS A 29 -1.75 18.49 -10.87
C HIS A 29 -1.45 17.49 -9.74
N CYS A 30 -0.83 17.92 -8.64
CA CYS A 30 -0.59 17.08 -7.48
C CYS A 30 -1.67 17.32 -6.42
N LEU A 31 -2.32 16.24 -5.96
CA LEU A 31 -3.35 16.31 -4.93
C LEU A 31 -2.88 17.07 -3.66
N GLN A 32 -1.62 16.90 -3.27
CA GLN A 32 -1.02 17.53 -2.09
C GLN A 32 -0.97 19.06 -2.15
N PHE A 33 -1.10 19.66 -3.34
CA PHE A 33 -1.15 21.11 -3.51
C PHE A 33 -2.38 21.71 -2.82
N TYR A 34 -3.50 20.98 -2.83
CA TYR A 34 -4.79 21.40 -2.29
C TYR A 34 -4.97 21.10 -0.80
N ASN A 35 -3.93 20.59 -0.12
CA ASN A 35 -4.01 20.35 1.32
C ASN A 35 -4.21 21.68 2.07
N ASP A 36 -5.04 21.63 3.11
CA ASP A 36 -5.34 22.72 4.04
C ASP A 36 -6.05 23.93 3.37
N GLN A 37 -6.62 23.74 2.16
CA GLN A 37 -7.36 24.78 1.41
C GLN A 37 -8.88 24.73 1.61
N GLY A 38 -9.38 23.84 2.47
CA GLY A 38 -10.78 23.67 2.79
C GLY A 38 -11.41 22.42 2.18
N ALA A 39 -12.75 22.40 2.12
CA ALA A 39 -13.50 21.26 1.62
C ALA A 39 -13.44 21.18 0.08
N ILE A 40 -12.97 20.04 -0.42
CA ILE A 40 -12.88 19.73 -1.85
C ILE A 40 -13.67 18.47 -2.17
N GLU A 41 -13.98 18.29 -3.45
CA GLU A 41 -14.61 17.08 -3.97
C GLU A 41 -13.61 16.40 -4.91
N ILE A 42 -13.23 15.17 -4.58
CA ILE A 42 -12.25 14.36 -5.31
C ILE A 42 -12.89 13.08 -5.80
N ARG A 43 -12.47 12.65 -6.99
CA ARG A 43 -12.82 11.35 -7.54
C ARG A 43 -11.57 10.52 -7.66
N GLY A 44 -11.66 9.26 -7.25
CA GLY A 44 -10.54 8.35 -7.31
C GLY A 44 -10.95 6.89 -7.25
N THR A 45 -9.97 6.01 -7.34
CA THR A 45 -10.17 4.56 -7.22
C THR A 45 -9.47 4.04 -5.97
N VAL A 46 -10.09 3.08 -5.29
CA VAL A 46 -9.49 2.35 -4.16
C VAL A 46 -8.38 1.47 -4.70
N ASP A 47 -7.14 1.78 -4.33
CA ASP A 47 -5.95 1.17 -4.94
C ASP A 47 -5.49 -0.13 -4.25
N ARG A 48 -5.98 -0.38 -3.04
CA ARG A 48 -5.71 -1.55 -2.21
C ARG A 48 -6.92 -1.91 -1.38
N ASP A 49 -6.99 -3.17 -0.95
CA ASP A 49 -8.04 -3.61 -0.03
C ASP A 49 -8.01 -2.75 1.27
N PRO A 50 -9.14 -2.19 1.72
CA PRO A 50 -9.17 -1.32 2.88
C PRO A 50 -8.66 -1.97 4.16
N ASP A 51 -7.90 -1.20 4.97
CA ASP A 51 -7.43 -1.65 6.28
C ASP A 51 -8.52 -1.40 7.32
N ILE A 52 -9.34 -2.43 7.56
CA ILE A 52 -10.42 -2.41 8.55
C ILE A 52 -9.84 -2.61 9.94
N ARG A 53 -10.06 -1.64 10.83
CA ARG A 53 -9.69 -1.70 12.24
C ARG A 53 -10.94 -1.74 13.13
N ASP A 54 -10.74 -1.81 14.44
CA ASP A 54 -11.84 -1.90 15.42
C ASP A 54 -12.93 -0.83 15.23
N LYS A 55 -12.54 0.44 15.02
CA LYS A 55 -13.47 1.59 14.96
C LYS A 55 -13.44 2.35 13.63
N THR A 56 -12.32 2.30 12.91
CA THR A 56 -12.09 3.06 11.69
C THR A 56 -11.64 2.12 10.58
N THR A 57 -11.93 2.49 9.34
CA THR A 57 -11.36 1.85 8.16
C THR A 57 -10.49 2.87 7.46
N HIS A 58 -9.27 2.46 7.13
CA HIS A 58 -8.35 3.32 6.39
C HIS A 58 -8.41 2.93 4.91
N ILE A 59 -8.82 3.87 4.08
CA ILE A 59 -8.94 3.66 2.63
C ILE A 59 -7.86 4.46 1.95
N ARG A 60 -7.11 3.79 1.08
CA ARG A 60 -6.12 4.43 0.22
C ARG A 60 -6.80 4.73 -1.12
N LEU A 61 -7.07 6.00 -1.35
CA LEU A 61 -7.73 6.49 -2.56
C LEU A 61 -6.67 7.07 -3.49
N SER A 62 -6.53 6.48 -4.69
CA SER A 62 -5.78 7.09 -5.78
C SER A 62 -6.68 8.11 -6.46
N ALA A 63 -6.46 9.40 -6.21
CA ALA A 63 -7.20 10.47 -6.84
C ALA A 63 -6.84 10.56 -8.33
N THR A 64 -7.87 10.80 -9.14
CA THR A 64 -7.76 10.98 -10.60
C THR A 64 -8.28 12.33 -11.03
N GLU A 65 -9.34 12.83 -10.37
CA GLU A 65 -9.98 14.10 -10.69
C GLU A 65 -10.28 14.87 -9.40
N ILE A 66 -10.14 16.19 -9.42
CA ILE A 66 -10.57 17.11 -8.37
C ILE A 66 -11.55 18.10 -8.99
N LYS A 67 -12.56 18.51 -8.23
CA LYS A 67 -13.51 19.53 -8.65
C LYS A 67 -13.14 20.88 -8.05
N LEU A 68 -12.86 21.85 -8.91
CA LEU A 68 -12.52 23.23 -8.56
C LEU A 68 -13.43 24.16 -9.36
N ASP A 69 -14.07 25.13 -8.70
CA ASP A 69 -14.95 26.11 -9.36
C ASP A 69 -15.98 25.50 -10.34
N GLU A 70 -16.55 24.35 -9.96
CA GLU A 70 -17.50 23.52 -10.74
C GLU A 70 -16.92 22.76 -11.95
N GLU A 71 -15.63 22.87 -12.22
CA GLU A 71 -14.93 22.11 -13.27
C GLU A 71 -14.09 20.97 -12.69
N TRP A 72 -14.03 19.85 -13.42
CA TRP A 72 -13.17 18.73 -13.08
C TRP A 72 -11.79 18.90 -13.70
N GLN A 73 -10.75 18.84 -12.87
CA GLN A 73 -9.36 18.88 -13.29
C GLN A 73 -8.67 17.57 -12.96
N GLU A 74 -7.81 17.10 -13.85
CA GLU A 74 -7.02 15.89 -13.63
C GLU A 74 -5.94 16.14 -12.57
N VAL A 75 -5.91 15.26 -11.58
CA VAL A 75 -4.91 15.27 -10.51
C VAL A 75 -4.35 13.88 -10.28
N SER A 76 -3.11 13.86 -9.83
CA SER A 76 -2.38 12.67 -9.43
C SER A 76 -2.03 12.77 -7.95
N GLY A 77 -2.28 11.69 -7.21
CA GLY A 77 -1.93 11.63 -5.81
C GLY A 77 -2.72 10.56 -5.07
N THR A 78 -2.20 10.18 -3.91
CA THR A 78 -2.89 9.24 -3.02
C THR A 78 -3.31 9.97 -1.76
N ALA A 79 -4.60 9.89 -1.44
CA ALA A 79 -5.15 10.32 -0.15
C ALA A 79 -5.46 9.12 0.74
N LEU A 80 -5.19 9.26 2.04
CA LEU A 80 -5.62 8.31 3.05
C LEU A 80 -6.89 8.82 3.72
N LEU A 81 -8.00 8.10 3.52
CA LEU A 81 -9.30 8.43 4.09
C LEU A 81 -9.50 7.64 5.37
N PHE A 82 -9.91 8.32 6.44
CA PHE A 82 -10.33 7.70 7.69
C PHE A 82 -11.85 7.68 7.74
N VAL A 83 -12.46 6.50 7.60
CA VAL A 83 -13.91 6.37 7.49
C VAL A 83 -14.47 5.45 8.57
N PRO A 84 -15.78 5.53 8.88
CA PRO A 84 -16.42 4.55 9.74
C PRO A 84 -16.34 3.15 9.14
N ARG A 85 -16.49 2.11 9.96
CA ARG A 85 -16.44 0.71 9.51
C ARG A 85 -17.52 0.34 8.48
N TYR A 86 -18.63 1.06 8.47
CA TYR A 86 -19.73 0.87 7.53
C TYR A 86 -20.13 2.19 6.87
N PRO A 87 -20.51 2.20 5.58
CA PRO A 87 -20.57 1.04 4.67
C PRO A 87 -19.18 0.48 4.30
N THR A 88 -19.13 -0.74 3.79
CA THR A 88 -17.88 -1.42 3.39
C THR A 88 -17.48 -1.06 1.98
N TYR A 89 -16.17 -0.87 1.75
CA TYR A 89 -15.58 -0.57 0.45
C TYR A 89 -14.63 -1.68 0.03
N SER A 90 -14.40 -1.83 -1.26
CA SER A 90 -13.54 -2.87 -1.83
C SER A 90 -12.50 -2.31 -2.78
N TYR A 91 -11.43 -3.07 -2.98
CA TYR A 91 -10.44 -2.76 -4.02
C TYR A 91 -11.10 -2.58 -5.39
N GLY A 92 -10.73 -1.51 -6.10
CA GLY A 92 -11.26 -1.22 -7.43
C GLY A 92 -12.59 -0.45 -7.45
N ASP A 93 -13.14 -0.07 -6.29
CA ASP A 93 -14.26 0.85 -6.21
C ASP A 93 -13.82 2.26 -6.60
N VAL A 94 -14.66 2.95 -7.38
CA VAL A 94 -14.50 4.34 -7.75
C VAL A 94 -15.35 5.17 -6.80
N LEU A 95 -14.68 6.00 -6.01
CA LEU A 95 -15.30 6.81 -4.97
C LEU A 95 -15.29 8.28 -5.37
N LEU A 96 -16.42 8.93 -5.15
CA LEU A 96 -16.55 10.38 -5.11
C LEU A 96 -16.54 10.78 -3.63
N VAL A 97 -15.57 11.58 -3.24
CA VAL A 97 -15.26 11.87 -1.84
C VAL A 97 -15.28 13.37 -1.64
N ARG A 98 -16.05 13.83 -0.66
CA ARG A 98 -16.15 15.24 -0.29
C ARG A 98 -15.74 15.44 1.16
N GLY A 99 -14.78 16.33 1.39
CA GLY A 99 -14.28 16.61 2.71
C GLY A 99 -13.08 17.54 2.70
N GLU A 100 -12.54 17.83 3.88
CA GLU A 100 -11.35 18.66 4.03
C GLU A 100 -10.10 17.82 3.79
N LEU A 101 -9.32 18.21 2.79
CA LEU A 101 -8.05 17.57 2.48
C LEU A 101 -6.97 18.22 3.34
N GLU A 102 -6.35 17.44 4.21
CA GLU A 102 -5.38 17.94 5.19
C GLU A 102 -4.01 17.28 4.97
N ARG A 103 -2.95 17.96 5.41
CA ARG A 103 -1.65 17.30 5.58
C ARG A 103 -1.69 16.31 6.74
N PRO A 104 -1.02 15.15 6.64
CA PRO A 104 -0.93 14.23 7.75
C PRO A 104 -0.37 14.89 9.00
N SER A 105 -1.08 14.79 10.11
CA SER A 105 -0.65 15.35 11.39
C SER A 105 0.61 14.66 11.92
N GLN A 106 1.56 15.43 12.46
CA GLN A 106 2.68 14.90 13.23
C GLN A 106 2.18 14.50 14.63
N PHE A 107 2.52 13.29 15.07
CA PHE A 107 2.33 12.88 16.46
C PHE A 107 3.64 13.12 17.20
N ASN A 108 3.59 13.71 18.41
CA ASN A 108 4.76 14.16 19.18
C ASN A 108 6.00 13.23 19.10
N ASP A 109 5.78 11.92 19.26
CA ASP A 109 6.85 10.92 19.37
C ASP A 109 7.05 10.10 18.08
N PHE A 110 6.26 10.33 17.02
CA PHE A 110 6.33 9.58 15.76
C PHE A 110 6.09 10.46 14.54
N ASP A 111 7.07 10.48 13.63
CA ASP A 111 6.98 11.13 12.33
C ASP A 111 6.03 10.37 11.39
N TYR A 112 4.73 10.56 11.61
CA TYR A 112 3.67 9.94 10.83
C TYR A 112 3.58 10.51 9.41
N GLU A 113 3.90 11.80 9.26
CA GLU A 113 4.00 12.47 7.97
C GLU A 113 5.09 11.81 7.11
N GLY A 114 6.31 11.67 7.63
CA GLY A 114 7.40 10.99 6.95
C GLY A 114 7.09 9.52 6.65
N TYR A 115 6.44 8.82 7.59
CA TYR A 115 5.99 7.44 7.39
C TYR A 115 5.02 7.30 6.20
N LEU A 116 4.03 8.19 6.09
CA LEU A 116 3.07 8.19 4.98
C LEU A 116 3.70 8.66 3.67
N ALA A 117 4.60 9.65 3.72
CA ALA A 117 5.36 10.12 2.56
C ALA A 117 6.17 8.98 1.92
N HIS A 118 6.79 8.11 2.72
CA HIS A 118 7.47 6.90 2.23
C HIS A 118 6.52 5.89 1.54
N GLN A 119 5.21 5.97 1.79
CA GLN A 119 4.18 5.18 1.11
C GLN A 119 3.57 5.89 -0.10
N GLY A 120 4.03 7.11 -0.42
CA GLY A 120 3.52 7.97 -1.47
C GLY A 120 2.18 8.64 -1.10
N ILE A 121 1.89 8.75 0.19
CA ILE A 121 0.67 9.37 0.72
C ILE A 121 1.07 10.71 1.34
N TYR A 122 0.55 11.80 0.78
CA TYR A 122 0.85 13.16 1.21
C TYR A 122 -0.38 13.93 1.69
N SER A 123 -1.56 13.30 1.60
CA SER A 123 -2.84 13.91 1.95
C SER A 123 -3.69 12.93 2.74
N THR A 124 -4.41 13.46 3.72
CA THR A 124 -5.35 12.72 4.58
C THR A 124 -6.70 13.40 4.59
N MET A 125 -7.77 12.63 4.82
CA MET A 125 -9.11 13.16 4.95
C MET A 125 -9.85 12.44 6.06
N LEU A 126 -10.31 13.20 7.05
CA LEU A 126 -10.98 12.67 8.24
C LEU A 126 -12.50 12.65 8.04
N TYR A 127 -13.09 11.46 8.09
CA TYR A 127 -14.53 11.22 7.99
C TYR A 127 -15.24 11.97 6.85
N PRO A 128 -14.78 11.84 5.59
CA PRO A 128 -15.45 12.49 4.48
C PRO A 128 -16.80 11.87 4.14
N GLU A 129 -17.60 12.63 3.42
CA GLU A 129 -18.77 12.11 2.70
C GLU A 129 -18.28 11.32 1.48
N ILE A 130 -18.78 10.09 1.31
CA ILE A 130 -18.34 9.19 0.24
C ILE A 130 -19.56 8.66 -0.50
N GLU A 131 -19.49 8.74 -1.83
CA GLU A 131 -20.42 8.12 -2.75
C GLU A 131 -19.68 7.15 -3.67
N ILE A 132 -20.22 5.93 -3.84
CA ILE A 132 -19.66 4.94 -4.76
C ILE A 132 -20.23 5.20 -6.15
N VAL A 133 -19.38 5.69 -7.07
CA VAL A 133 -19.77 6.04 -8.45
C VAL A 133 -19.43 4.93 -9.46
N GLY A 134 -18.73 3.88 -9.03
CA GLY A 134 -18.44 2.70 -9.85
C GLY A 134 -17.72 1.62 -9.05
N THR A 135 -17.73 0.40 -9.57
CA THR A 135 -17.12 -0.78 -8.93
C THR A 135 -16.32 -1.58 -9.95
N GLY A 136 -15.32 -2.35 -9.51
CA GLY A 136 -14.61 -3.30 -10.36
C GLY A 136 -13.70 -2.67 -11.43
N LYS A 137 -13.21 -1.45 -11.20
CA LYS A 137 -12.19 -0.82 -12.07
C LYS A 137 -10.75 -1.20 -11.70
N GLY A 138 -10.58 -2.09 -10.73
CA GLY A 138 -9.28 -2.64 -10.33
C GLY A 138 -8.73 -3.66 -11.33
N PHE A 139 -7.50 -4.13 -11.07
CA PHE A 139 -6.88 -5.20 -11.83
C PHE A 139 -7.50 -6.55 -11.46
N LYS A 140 -8.21 -7.19 -12.40
CA LYS A 140 -9.00 -8.42 -12.14
C LYS A 140 -8.25 -9.55 -11.42
N PRO A 141 -6.98 -9.88 -11.76
CA PRO A 141 -6.24 -10.90 -11.01
C PRO A 141 -6.04 -10.53 -9.53
N LEU A 142 -5.82 -9.24 -9.25
CA LEU A 142 -5.65 -8.75 -7.88
C LEU A 142 -6.98 -8.74 -7.11
N GLU A 143 -8.09 -8.42 -7.80
CA GLU A 143 -9.45 -8.55 -7.26
C GLU A 143 -9.76 -10.01 -6.86
N TRP A 144 -9.39 -10.99 -7.69
CA TRP A 144 -9.51 -12.41 -7.35
C TRP A 144 -8.69 -12.80 -6.11
N VAL A 145 -7.45 -12.29 -5.99
CA VAL A 145 -6.61 -12.52 -4.80
C VAL A 145 -7.27 -11.95 -3.55
N TYR A 146 -7.81 -10.74 -3.60
CA TYR A 146 -8.52 -10.14 -2.47
C TYR A 146 -9.81 -10.91 -2.14
N SER A 147 -10.57 -11.34 -3.14
CA SER A 147 -11.75 -12.18 -2.94
C SER A 147 -11.40 -13.51 -2.26
N LEU A 148 -10.33 -14.18 -2.68
CA LEU A 148 -9.85 -15.41 -2.05
C LEU A 148 -9.42 -15.15 -0.61
N ARG A 149 -8.66 -14.07 -0.37
CA ARG A 149 -8.25 -13.66 0.98
C ARG A 149 -9.45 -13.42 1.89
N ASN A 150 -10.48 -12.74 1.40
CA ASN A 150 -11.70 -12.47 2.17
C ASN A 150 -12.49 -13.75 2.46
N HIS A 151 -12.58 -14.68 1.50
CA HIS A 151 -13.21 -15.98 1.71
C HIS A 151 -12.48 -16.82 2.77
N LEU A 152 -11.14 -16.88 2.70
CA LEU A 152 -10.33 -17.55 3.72
C LEU A 152 -10.47 -16.89 5.10
N SER A 153 -10.56 -15.56 5.14
CA SER A 153 -10.77 -14.82 6.38
C SER A 153 -12.09 -15.19 7.05
N GLN A 154 -13.18 -15.23 6.27
CA GLN A 154 -14.51 -15.64 6.74
C GLN A 154 -14.50 -17.10 7.21
N THR A 155 -13.87 -18.01 6.45
CA THR A 155 -13.75 -19.42 6.83
C THR A 155 -13.02 -19.58 8.18
N LEU A 156 -11.93 -18.83 8.39
CA LEU A 156 -11.21 -18.84 9.68
C LEU A 156 -12.09 -18.30 10.83
N ALA A 157 -12.89 -17.27 10.58
CA ALA A 157 -13.81 -16.72 11.58
C ALA A 157 -14.95 -17.68 11.94
N GLU A 158 -15.35 -18.55 11.01
CA GLU A 158 -16.39 -19.56 11.25
C GLU A 158 -15.85 -20.80 11.96
N VAL A 159 -14.62 -21.21 11.67
CA VAL A 159 -14.02 -22.46 12.18
C VAL A 159 -13.34 -22.28 13.53
N LEU A 160 -12.82 -21.08 13.84
CA LEU A 160 -12.08 -20.80 15.07
C LEU A 160 -12.86 -19.83 15.97
N PRO A 161 -12.82 -20.02 17.30
CA PRO A 161 -13.31 -18.99 18.22
C PRO A 161 -12.42 -17.75 18.22
N GLU A 162 -12.95 -16.61 18.67
CA GLU A 162 -12.13 -15.44 18.99
C GLU A 162 -11.42 -15.64 20.33
N PRO A 163 -10.15 -15.18 20.49
CA PRO A 163 -9.35 -14.38 19.56
C PRO A 163 -8.49 -15.18 18.55
N GLN A 164 -8.61 -16.51 18.53
CA GLN A 164 -7.78 -17.39 17.71
C GLN A 164 -8.01 -17.17 16.21
N ALA A 165 -9.27 -16.90 15.81
CA ALA A 165 -9.62 -16.52 14.45
C ALA A 165 -8.86 -15.26 13.98
N SER A 166 -8.95 -14.17 14.74
CA SER A 166 -8.25 -12.92 14.44
C SER A 166 -6.72 -13.09 14.40
N LEU A 167 -6.17 -13.91 15.29
CA LEU A 167 -4.74 -14.23 15.29
C LEU A 167 -4.34 -15.03 14.03
N ALA A 168 -5.12 -16.05 13.65
CA ALA A 168 -4.88 -16.86 12.46
C ALA A 168 -4.98 -16.01 11.17
N GLN A 169 -5.98 -15.12 11.09
CA GLN A 169 -6.10 -14.16 9.99
C GLN A 169 -4.89 -13.22 9.92
N GLY A 170 -4.40 -12.72 11.06
CA GLY A 170 -3.21 -11.88 11.13
C GLY A 170 -1.93 -12.57 10.66
N ILE A 171 -1.73 -13.82 11.06
CA ILE A 171 -0.52 -14.60 10.73
C ILE A 171 -0.56 -15.10 9.29
N ILE A 172 -1.68 -15.69 8.86
CA ILE A 172 -1.78 -16.39 7.57
C ILE A 172 -2.13 -15.41 6.44
N LEU A 173 -3.07 -14.51 6.67
CA LEU A 173 -3.64 -13.62 5.66
C LEU A 173 -3.15 -12.17 5.77
N GLY A 174 -2.33 -11.87 6.79
CA GLY A 174 -1.81 -10.53 7.07
C GLY A 174 -2.86 -9.54 7.60
N ILE A 175 -4.04 -10.01 8.02
CA ILE A 175 -5.15 -9.15 8.48
C ILE A 175 -5.00 -8.87 9.98
N ARG A 176 -4.35 -7.77 10.33
CA ARG A 176 -4.05 -7.46 11.75
C ARG A 176 -5.07 -6.55 12.43
N GLY A 177 -5.86 -5.82 11.65
CA GLY A 177 -6.81 -4.84 12.20
C GLY A 177 -7.89 -5.43 13.10
N ASN A 178 -8.12 -6.75 13.03
CA ASN A 178 -9.08 -7.48 13.86
C ASN A 178 -8.46 -8.04 15.16
N ILE A 179 -7.14 -8.01 15.35
CA ILE A 179 -6.50 -8.59 16.53
C ILE A 179 -6.83 -7.73 17.76
N PRO A 180 -7.49 -8.29 18.80
CA PRO A 180 -7.84 -7.51 19.98
C PRO A 180 -6.63 -6.87 20.67
N SER A 181 -6.81 -5.66 21.19
CA SER A 181 -5.75 -4.91 21.87
C SER A 181 -5.17 -5.67 23.08
N SER A 182 -5.98 -6.46 23.79
CA SER A 182 -5.52 -7.32 24.88
C SER A 182 -4.51 -8.37 24.40
N VAL A 183 -4.76 -8.99 23.26
CA VAL A 183 -3.85 -9.98 22.66
C VAL A 183 -2.57 -9.30 22.21
N ASN A 184 -2.66 -8.14 21.55
CA ASN A 184 -1.46 -7.37 21.20
C ASN A 184 -0.63 -7.00 22.44
N ALA A 185 -1.27 -6.64 23.55
CA ALA A 185 -0.60 -6.35 24.82
C ALA A 185 0.11 -7.60 25.39
N ASP A 186 -0.55 -8.76 25.38
CA ASP A 186 0.05 -10.02 25.84
C ASP A 186 1.33 -10.36 25.05
N PHE A 187 1.28 -10.29 23.71
CA PHE A 187 2.46 -10.52 22.86
C PHE A 187 3.56 -9.48 23.08
N SER A 188 3.20 -8.26 23.43
CA SER A 188 4.16 -7.19 23.73
C SER A 188 4.84 -7.44 25.07
N HIS A 189 4.08 -7.86 26.09
CA HIS A 189 4.58 -8.20 27.43
C HIS A 189 5.53 -9.40 27.41
N THR A 190 5.26 -10.40 26.58
CA THR A 190 6.12 -11.58 26.42
C THR A 190 7.31 -11.33 25.48
N GLY A 191 7.42 -10.16 24.88
CA GLY A 191 8.46 -9.84 23.88
C GLY A 191 8.29 -10.57 22.54
N THR A 192 7.15 -11.22 22.32
CA THR A 192 6.86 -12.02 21.12
C THR A 192 6.05 -11.26 20.07
N ALA A 193 5.85 -9.95 20.21
CA ALA A 193 5.16 -9.10 19.22
C ALA A 193 5.75 -9.21 17.80
N HIS A 194 7.04 -9.53 17.67
CA HIS A 194 7.69 -9.78 16.38
C HIS A 194 7.11 -10.99 15.62
N LEU A 195 6.46 -11.95 16.31
CA LEU A 195 5.77 -13.08 15.67
C LEU A 195 4.48 -12.65 14.97
N LEU A 196 3.89 -11.54 15.41
CA LEU A 196 2.73 -10.95 14.74
C LEU A 196 3.14 -10.17 13.49
N ALA A 197 4.42 -9.79 13.36
CA ALA A 197 4.96 -9.23 12.13
C ALA A 197 5.08 -10.31 11.04
N ILE A 198 5.03 -9.93 9.76
CA ILE A 198 5.28 -10.86 8.65
C ILE A 198 6.68 -11.41 8.87
N SER A 199 6.77 -12.66 9.30
CA SER A 199 8.06 -13.29 9.56
C SER A 199 8.76 -13.48 8.21
N GLY A 200 10.07 -13.25 8.17
CA GLY A 200 10.89 -13.51 6.97
C GLY A 200 10.76 -14.95 6.45
N LEU A 201 10.18 -15.85 7.26
CA LEU A 201 9.76 -17.20 6.92
C LEU A 201 8.69 -17.25 5.82
N HIS A 202 7.69 -16.35 5.84
CA HIS A 202 6.68 -16.29 4.77
C HIS A 202 7.34 -15.90 3.44
N LEU A 203 8.25 -14.92 3.48
CA LEU A 203 9.01 -14.50 2.31
C LEU A 203 9.96 -15.59 1.82
N SER A 204 10.62 -16.33 2.71
CA SER A 204 11.53 -17.41 2.33
C SER A 204 10.79 -18.63 1.78
N ILE A 205 9.61 -18.96 2.29
CA ILE A 205 8.73 -20.01 1.72
C ILE A 205 8.28 -19.59 0.31
N VAL A 206 7.78 -18.37 0.13
CA VAL A 206 7.34 -17.88 -1.19
C VAL A 206 8.51 -17.86 -2.17
N ALA A 207 9.68 -17.34 -1.75
CA ALA A 207 10.90 -17.38 -2.56
C ALA A 207 11.29 -18.82 -2.90
N GLY A 208 11.23 -19.75 -1.95
CA GLY A 208 11.52 -21.17 -2.14
C GLY A 208 10.58 -21.84 -3.15
N ILE A 209 9.27 -21.55 -3.08
CA ILE A 209 8.27 -22.07 -4.02
C ILE A 209 8.52 -21.50 -5.42
N LEU A 210 8.71 -20.19 -5.56
CA LEU A 210 8.98 -19.55 -6.84
C LEU A 210 10.28 -20.06 -7.47
N LEU A 211 11.33 -20.23 -6.67
CA LEU A 211 12.58 -20.86 -7.12
C LEU A 211 12.36 -22.31 -7.54
N SER A 212 11.59 -23.08 -6.77
CA SER A 212 11.29 -24.48 -7.09
C SER A 212 10.51 -24.61 -8.40
N ILE A 213 9.50 -23.77 -8.60
CA ILE A 213 8.71 -23.70 -9.85
C ILE A 213 9.58 -23.25 -11.01
N GLY A 214 10.44 -22.25 -10.81
CA GLY A 214 11.39 -21.76 -11.83
C GLY A 214 12.39 -22.84 -12.25
N ILE A 215 12.92 -23.59 -11.28
CA ILE A 215 13.81 -24.73 -11.53
C ILE A 215 13.06 -25.86 -12.26
N TRP A 216 11.80 -26.12 -11.87
CA TRP A 216 10.96 -27.16 -12.46
C TRP A 216 10.56 -26.85 -13.91
N LEU A 217 10.16 -25.61 -14.21
CA LEU A 217 9.71 -25.20 -15.55
C LEU A 217 10.87 -25.02 -16.55
N PHE A 218 12.07 -24.64 -16.09
CA PHE A 218 13.14 -24.23 -17.01
C PHE A 218 14.53 -24.87 -16.77
N GLY A 219 14.64 -25.83 -15.85
CA GLY A 219 15.85 -26.65 -15.66
C GLY A 219 17.07 -25.95 -15.03
N ARG A 220 18.22 -26.67 -14.97
CA ARG A 220 19.46 -26.30 -14.23
C ARG A 220 20.28 -25.12 -14.82
N LYS A 221 19.74 -24.21 -15.63
CA LYS A 221 20.51 -23.02 -16.10
C LYS A 221 20.45 -21.87 -15.09
N HIS A 222 20.95 -22.13 -13.88
CA HIS A 222 20.87 -21.28 -12.68
C HIS A 222 21.40 -19.84 -12.88
N TYR A 223 22.35 -19.64 -13.79
CA TYR A 223 22.95 -18.32 -14.03
C TYR A 223 21.95 -17.33 -14.66
N LEU A 224 21.07 -17.79 -15.56
CA LEU A 224 20.08 -16.91 -16.20
C LEU A 224 19.05 -16.39 -15.18
N TYR A 225 18.64 -17.18 -14.20
CA TYR A 225 17.72 -16.74 -13.14
C TYR A 225 18.36 -15.76 -12.18
N ILE A 226 19.63 -15.93 -11.83
CA ILE A 226 20.34 -14.97 -10.98
C ILE A 226 20.48 -13.64 -11.72
N TRP A 227 20.83 -13.65 -13.01
CA TRP A 227 20.90 -12.43 -13.82
C TRP A 227 19.53 -11.79 -14.09
N LEU A 228 18.48 -12.59 -14.25
CA LEU A 228 17.11 -12.10 -14.48
C LEU A 228 16.49 -11.60 -13.16
N ALA A 229 16.75 -12.25 -12.02
CA ALA A 229 16.37 -11.79 -10.69
C ALA A 229 17.13 -10.53 -10.29
N LEU A 230 18.44 -10.45 -10.54
CA LEU A 230 19.21 -9.22 -10.37
C LEU A 230 18.71 -8.12 -11.30
N GLY A 231 18.39 -8.46 -12.56
CA GLY A 231 17.79 -7.55 -13.53
C GLY A 231 16.43 -7.03 -13.06
N ILE A 232 15.54 -7.90 -12.55
CA ILE A 232 14.24 -7.53 -11.98
C ILE A 232 14.42 -6.71 -10.71
N ILE A 233 15.32 -7.09 -9.78
CA ILE A 233 15.60 -6.33 -8.55
C ILE A 233 16.17 -4.95 -8.88
N TRP A 234 16.92 -4.82 -9.98
CA TRP A 234 17.47 -3.55 -10.46
C TRP A 234 16.44 -2.71 -11.24
N LEU A 235 15.59 -3.35 -12.03
CA LEU A 235 14.49 -2.71 -12.78
C LEU A 235 13.29 -2.37 -11.89
N PHE A 236 13.04 -3.10 -10.81
CA PHE A 236 11.84 -2.92 -9.98
C PHE A 236 11.80 -1.55 -9.31
N PRO A 237 12.90 -1.00 -8.75
CA PRO A 237 12.97 0.39 -8.33
C PRO A 237 12.72 1.37 -9.50
N GLN A 238 13.26 1.09 -10.68
CA GLN A 238 13.15 1.97 -11.85
C GLN A 238 11.74 1.99 -12.45
N LEU A 239 11.06 0.84 -12.48
CA LEU A 239 9.70 0.68 -13.00
C LEU A 239 8.65 1.24 -12.02
N ARG A 240 8.94 1.16 -10.71
CA ARG A 240 8.10 1.77 -9.66
C ARG A 240 8.26 3.28 -9.60
N LEU A 241 9.37 3.82 -10.09
CA LEU A 241 9.60 5.26 -10.24
C LEU A 241 8.99 5.81 -11.55
N THR A 242 8.86 5.01 -12.62
CA THR A 242 8.16 5.43 -13.84
C THR A 242 6.63 5.28 -13.76
N ALA A 243 6.09 4.44 -12.88
CA ALA A 243 4.64 4.31 -12.64
C ALA A 243 4.10 5.28 -11.57
N ILE A 244 4.96 6.09 -10.94
CA ILE A 244 4.62 7.15 -9.96
C ILE A 244 5.22 8.49 -10.42
N GLN A 245 5.19 8.73 -11.72
CA GLN A 245 5.13 10.07 -12.27
C GLN A 245 3.75 10.20 -12.94
N PRO A 246 3.09 11.38 -12.89
CA PRO A 246 1.91 11.65 -13.71
C PRO A 246 2.19 11.43 -15.20
#